data_AF-A0A310SA60-F1
#
_entry.id   AF-A0A310SA60-F1
#
_cell.length_a   1.000
_cell.length_b   1.000
_cell.length_c   1.000
_cell.angle_alpha   90.00
_cell.angle_beta   90.00
_cell.angle_gamma   90.00
#
_symmetry.space_group_name_H-M   'P 1'
#
loop_
_entity.id
_entity.type
_entity.pdbx_description
1 polymer ?
#
loop_
_entity_poly.entity_id
_entity_poly.type
_entity_poly.pdbx_seq_one_letter_code
_entity_poly.pdbx_strand_id
1 'polypeptide(L)' 'MHILSAGILQYTTDLRFQVIHPDKSENWTLQIKSPQERDSGIYECQVSTEPKMSLKYSLNVIGE' A
#
# COMPACT_ATOMS: atom_id res chain seq x y z
N MET A 1 11.18 3.24 7.62
CA MET A 1 10.15 3.52 6.60
C MET A 1 10.53 2.75 5.35
N HIS A 2 9.66 1.89 4.84
CA HIS A 2 9.90 1.10 3.62
C HIS A 2 8.85 1.50 2.58
N ILE A 3 9.29 1.95 1.41
CA ILE A 3 8.39 2.43 0.35
C ILE A 3 7.97 1.23 -0.50
N LEU A 4 6.67 0.95 -0.56
CA LEU A 4 6.12 -0.12 -1.39
C LEU A 4 5.96 0.33 -2.85
N SER A 5 5.48 1.56 -3.04
CA SER A 5 5.23 2.16 -4.35
C SER A 5 5.29 3.69 -4.30
N ALA A 6 5.48 4.31 -5.46
CA ALA A 6 5.18 5.73 -5.70
C ALA A 6 4.36 5.84 -6.98
N GLY A 7 3.08 6.21 -6.84
CA GLY A 7 2.11 6.04 -7.91
C GLY A 7 2.03 4.57 -8.35
N ILE A 8 2.08 4.32 -9.66
CA ILE A 8 2.07 2.96 -10.24
C ILE A 8 3.43 2.26 -10.20
N LEU A 9 4.50 2.96 -9.82
CA LEU A 9 5.85 2.40 -9.78
C LEU A 9 6.04 1.63 -8.48
N GLN A 10 6.41 0.36 -8.60
CA GLN A 10 6.69 -0.52 -7.48
C GLN A 10 8.16 -0.41 -7.05
N TYR A 11 8.39 -0.19 -5.74
CA TYR A 11 9.73 -0.06 -5.13
C TYR A 11 10.13 -1.27 -4.28
N THR A 12 9.17 -2.16 -4.00
CA THR A 12 9.45 -3.45 -3.34
C THR A 12 9.72 -4.56 -4.37
N THR A 13 10.58 -5.50 -4.02
CA THR A 13 10.84 -6.72 -4.82
C THR A 13 9.79 -7.81 -4.58
N ASP A 14 8.90 -7.64 -3.59
CA ASP A 14 7.83 -8.60 -3.32
C ASP A 14 6.65 -8.36 -4.27
N LEU A 15 6.52 -9.24 -5.27
CA LEU A 15 5.50 -9.19 -6.33
C LEU A 15 4.06 -9.38 -5.84
N ARG A 16 3.87 -9.78 -4.57
CA ARG A 16 2.55 -9.89 -3.94
C ARG A 16 1.91 -8.53 -3.70
N PHE A 17 2.72 -7.49 -3.50
CA PHE A 17 2.25 -6.11 -3.35
C PHE A 17 2.04 -5.50 -4.73
N GLN A 18 0.84 -5.00 -5.00
CA GLN A 18 0.49 -4.36 -6.26
C GLN A 18 -0.32 -3.11 -6.00
N VAL A 19 -0.13 -2.10 -6.84
CA VAL A 19 -0.97 -0.90 -6.85
C VAL A 19 -1.97 -1.03 -7.98
N ILE A 20 -3.25 -0.92 -7.65
CA ILE A 20 -4.34 -0.88 -8.62
C ILE A 20 -4.85 0.54 -8.66
N HIS A 21 -4.81 1.13 -9.85
CA HIS A 21 -5.31 2.47 -10.13
C HIS A 21 -6.08 2.43 -11.47
N PRO A 22 -7.42 2.35 -11.43
CA PRO A 22 -8.23 2.37 -12.64
C PRO A 22 -8.09 3.70 -13.38
N ASP A 23 -8.13 3.66 -14.71
CA ASP A 23 -8.05 4.86 -15.55
C ASP A 23 -9.10 5.91 -15.14
N LYS A 24 -8.66 7.16 -14.95
CA LYS A 24 -9.48 8.31 -14.53
C LYS A 24 -10.12 8.16 -13.13
N SER A 25 -9.64 7.24 -12.30
CA SER A 25 -10.07 7.12 -10.91
C SER A 25 -9.22 8.00 -9.99
N GLU A 26 -9.80 8.55 -8.94
CA GLU A 26 -9.03 9.17 -7.85
C GLU A 26 -8.54 8.14 -6.81
N ASN A 27 -8.96 6.87 -6.97
CA ASN A 27 -8.68 5.83 -6.00
C ASN A 27 -7.35 5.13 -6.30
N TRP A 28 -6.56 4.97 -5.24
CA TRP A 28 -5.32 4.19 -5.23
C TRP A 28 -5.50 3.03 -4.26
N THR A 29 -5.47 1.80 -4.77
CA THR A 29 -5.65 0.59 -3.95
C THR A 29 -4.36 -0.19 -3.86
N LEU A 30 -3.87 -0.42 -2.64
CA LEU A 30 -2.81 -1.38 -2.37
C LEU A 30 -3.43 -2.78 -2.24
N GLN A 31 -3.07 -3.68 -3.15
CA GLN A 31 -3.44 -5.08 -3.11
C GLN A 31 -2.26 -5.92 -2.59
N ILE A 32 -2.53 -6.85 -1.68
CA ILE A 32 -1.57 -7.82 -1.16
C ILE A 32 -2.09 -9.22 -1.49
N LYS A 33 -1.42 -9.94 -2.39
CA LYS A 33 -1.77 -11.32 -2.76
C LYS A 33 -1.19 -12.31 -1.77
N SER A 34 -1.98 -13.31 -1.36
CA SER A 34 -1.54 -14.34 -0.39
C SER A 34 -0.85 -13.73 0.83
N PRO A 35 -1.55 -12.89 1.61
CA PRO A 35 -0.97 -12.25 2.79
C PRO A 35 -0.51 -13.31 3.80
N GLN A 36 0.50 -12.95 4.58
CA GLN A 36 1.16 -13.79 5.58
C GLN A 36 1.18 -13.01 6.89
N GLU A 37 1.28 -13.68 8.04
CA GLU A 37 1.27 -13.00 9.35
C GLU A 37 2.32 -11.88 9.45
N ARG A 38 3.49 -12.08 8.82
CA ARG A 38 4.58 -11.09 8.71
C ARG A 38 4.22 -9.80 7.96
N ASP A 39 3.15 -9.81 7.16
CA ASP A 39 2.66 -8.63 6.44
C ASP A 39 1.77 -7.75 7.34
N SER A 40 1.48 -8.17 8.56
CA SER A 40 0.76 -7.35 9.55
C SER A 40 1.57 -6.10 9.90
N GLY A 41 0.88 -4.98 10.04
CA GLY A 41 1.51 -3.70 10.35
C GLY A 41 0.69 -2.50 9.92
N ILE A 42 1.29 -1.32 10.05
CA ILE A 42 0.67 -0.07 9.62
C ILE A 42 1.08 0.23 8.17
N TYR A 43 0.07 0.36 7.32
CA TYR A 43 0.22 0.83 5.95
C TYR A 43 -0.22 2.28 5.87
N GLU A 44 0.53 3.10 5.14
CA GLU A 44 0.24 4.52 5.01
C GLU A 44 0.14 4.91 3.53
N CYS A 45 -0.96 5.55 3.16
CA CYS A 45 -1.08 6.26 1.90
C CYS A 45 -0.72 7.73 2.14
N GLN A 46 0.14 8.30 1.30
CA GLN A 46 0.59 9.69 1.40
C GLN A 46 0.35 10.40 0.07
N VAL A 47 -0.11 11.65 0.14
CA VAL A 47 -0.26 12.54 -1.01
C VAL A 47 0.65 13.74 -0.80
N SER A 48 1.43 14.08 -1.83
CA SER A 48 2.39 15.19 -1.83
C SER A 48 1.71 16.56 -1.95
N THR A 49 0.75 16.85 -1.08
CA THR A 49 0.12 18.16 -0.90
C THR A 49 0.88 19.00 0.14
N GLU A 50 0.59 20.30 0.21
CA GLU A 50 1.06 21.18 1.29
C GLU A 50 -0.17 21.73 2.05
N PRO A 51 -0.38 21.35 3.33
CA PRO A 51 0.39 20.39 4.12
C PRO A 51 0.22 18.95 3.62
N LYS A 52 1.19 18.08 3.93
CA LYS A 52 1.16 16.66 3.53
C LYS A 52 -0.09 15.97 4.06
N MET A 53 -0.88 15.41 3.15
CA MET A 53 -2.00 14.54 3.50
C MET A 53 -1.50 13.09 3.66
N SER A 54 -1.89 12.42 4.74
CA SER A 54 -1.67 10.98 4.88
C SER A 54 -2.80 10.28 5.63
N LEU A 55 -2.95 8.99 5.33
CA LEU A 55 -3.93 8.13 5.97
C LEU A 55 -3.30 6.78 6.31
N LYS A 56 -3.44 6.37 7.58
CA LYS A 56 -2.85 5.14 8.12
C LYS A 56 -3.91 4.07 8.34
N TYR A 57 -3.59 2.85 7.96
CA TYR A 57 -4.42 1.67 8.14
C TYR A 57 -3.64 0.60 8.89
N SER A 58 -4.25 0.00 9.90
CA SER A 58 -3.69 -1.17 10.58
C SER A 58 -4.18 -2.43 9.89
N LEU A 59 -3.27 -3.23 9.34
CA LEU A 59 -3.54 -4.55 8.80
C LEU A 59 -3.10 -5.60 9.82
N ASN A 60 -4.01 -6.50 10.17
CA ASN A 60 -3.73 -7.65 11.01
C ASN A 60 -4.06 -8.93 10.23
N VAL A 61 -3.04 -9.72 9.89
CA VAL A 61 -3.17 -10.99 9.19
C VAL A 61 -3.05 -12.09 10.23
N ILE A 62 -4.13 -12.85 10.43
CA ILE A 62 -4.18 -13.98 11.37
C ILE A 62 -4.01 -15.26 10.55
N GLY A 63 -3.00 -16.07 10.87
CA GLY A 63 -2.84 -17.42 10.35
C GLY A 63 -3.80 -18.40 11.01
N GLU A 64 -3.96 -19.58 10.40
CA GLU A 64 -4.52 -20.76 11.07
C GLU A 64 -3.46 -21.42 11.98
#